data_AF-K9QTQ5-F1
#
_entry.id   AF-K9QTQ5-F1
#
_cell.length_a   1.000
_cell.length_b   1.000
_cell.length_c   1.000
_cell.angle_alpha   90.00
_cell.angle_beta   90.00
_cell.angle_gamma   90.00
#
_symmetry.space_group_name_H-M   'P 1'
#
loop_
_entity.id
_entity.type
_entity.pdbx_description
1 polymer ?
#
loop_
_entity_poly.entity_id
_entity_poly.type
_entity_poly.pdbx_seq_one_letter_code
_entity_poly.pdbx_strand_id
1 'polypeptide(L)'
;MPQFNNQQKEQILLTLGYANPDSLVNSQLSLEYTQSTIDRCAAILSELNSIDSLIKEARDNSFVRESRNTKLSYANHLIHLRSDATKLLKELAHLLSIDVEYNRYLGHRQYNYW
;
A
#
# COMPACT_ATOMS: atom_id res chain seq x y z
N MET A 1 -14.26 -0.62 23.40
CA MET A 1 -13.27 0.13 22.58
C MET A 1 -13.72 0.08 21.12
N PRO A 2 -13.29 0.99 20.24
CA PRO A 2 -13.75 1.01 18.85
C PRO A 2 -13.25 -0.21 18.05
N GLN A 3 -14.02 -0.60 17.03
CA GLN A 3 -13.70 -1.69 16.11
C GLN A 3 -13.79 -1.20 14.66
N PHE A 4 -13.03 -1.84 13.77
CA PHE A 4 -13.16 -1.59 12.33
C PHE A 4 -14.53 -2.05 11.81
N ASN A 5 -15.15 -1.24 10.96
CA ASN A 5 -16.34 -1.67 10.22
C ASN A 5 -15.96 -2.65 9.09
N ASN A 6 -16.93 -3.35 8.50
CA ASN A 6 -16.65 -4.36 7.48
C ASN A 6 -15.94 -3.79 6.23
N GLN A 7 -16.25 -2.55 5.83
CA GLN A 7 -15.61 -1.89 4.69
C GLN A 7 -14.14 -1.58 4.96
N GLN A 8 -13.81 -1.12 6.17
CA GLN A 8 -12.45 -0.86 6.61
C GLN A 8 -11.64 -2.15 6.68
N LYS A 9 -12.23 -3.24 7.19
CA LYS A 9 -11.58 -4.56 7.21
C LYS A 9 -11.25 -5.01 5.79
N GLU A 10 -12.21 -4.93 4.88
CA GLU A 10 -12.01 -5.29 3.47
C GLU A 10 -10.92 -4.44 2.82
N GLN A 11 -10.94 -3.13 3.02
CA GLN A 11 -9.92 -2.22 2.48
C GLN A 11 -8.52 -2.54 3.02
N ILE A 12 -8.39 -2.84 4.31
CA ILE A 12 -7.12 -3.23 4.94
C ILE A 12 -6.63 -4.55 4.35
N LEU A 13 -7.49 -5.55 4.24
CA LEU A 13 -7.17 -6.86 3.67
C LEU A 13 -6.65 -6.74 2.24
N LEU A 14 -7.37 -6.00 1.40
CA LEU A 14 -6.97 -5.73 0.01
C LEU A 14 -5.63 -4.98 -0.05
N THR A 15 -5.41 -4.03 0.85
CA THR A 15 -4.17 -3.25 0.91
C THR A 15 -2.97 -4.10 1.33
N LEU A 16 -3.16 -5.03 2.25
CA LEU A 16 -2.14 -6.00 2.69
C LEU A 16 -1.95 -7.18 1.72
N GLY A 17 -2.82 -7.31 0.71
CA GLY A 17 -2.71 -8.30 -0.35
C GLY A 17 -3.46 -9.61 -0.10
N TYR A 18 -4.35 -9.67 0.89
CA TYR A 18 -5.15 -10.86 1.17
C TYR A 18 -6.33 -10.98 0.18
N ALA A 19 -6.32 -12.02 -0.65
CA ALA A 19 -7.49 -12.40 -1.45
C ALA A 19 -8.48 -13.27 -0.65
N ASN A 20 -7.96 -14.18 0.18
CA ASN A 20 -8.72 -15.03 1.09
C ASN A 20 -8.01 -15.05 2.45
N PRO A 21 -8.40 -14.18 3.40
CA PRO A 21 -7.77 -14.15 4.72
C PRO A 21 -8.12 -15.39 5.54
N ASP A 22 -7.11 -15.95 6.21
CA ASP A 22 -7.30 -17.02 7.18
C ASP A 22 -8.12 -16.55 8.39
N SER A 23 -8.66 -17.52 9.14
CA SER A 23 -9.47 -17.25 10.34
C SER A 23 -8.72 -16.39 11.38
N LEU A 24 -7.40 -16.54 11.48
CA LEU A 24 -6.56 -15.78 12.39
C LEU A 24 -6.52 -14.29 12.01
N VAL A 25 -6.33 -13.96 10.73
CA VAL A 25 -6.34 -12.57 10.23
C VAL A 25 -7.69 -11.91 10.48
N ASN A 26 -8.78 -12.62 10.19
CA ASN A 26 -10.14 -12.14 10.44
C ASN A 26 -10.43 -11.92 11.94
N SER A 27 -9.87 -12.77 12.80
CA SER A 27 -9.99 -12.61 14.26
C SER A 27 -9.24 -11.37 14.75
N GLN A 28 -8.05 -11.09 14.23
CA GLN A 28 -7.27 -9.90 14.58
C GLN A 28 -8.00 -8.61 14.17
N LEU A 29 -8.53 -8.56 12.94
CA LEU A 29 -9.31 -7.41 12.47
C LEU A 29 -10.63 -7.20 13.23
N SER A 30 -11.09 -8.22 13.97
CA SER A 30 -12.30 -8.15 14.80
C SER A 30 -12.01 -7.83 16.27
N LEU A 31 -10.73 -7.66 16.63
CA LEU A 31 -10.36 -7.19 17.95
C LEU A 31 -10.77 -5.73 18.15
N GLU A 32 -10.86 -5.38 19.43
CA GLU A 32 -11.00 -4.00 19.85
C GLU A 32 -9.63 -3.33 19.88
N TYR A 33 -9.51 -2.20 19.18
CA TYR A 33 -8.30 -1.39 19.15
C TYR A 33 -8.52 -0.05 19.85
N THR A 34 -7.44 0.62 20.22
CA THR A 34 -7.53 2.00 20.70
C THR A 34 -7.93 2.93 19.54
N GLN A 35 -8.62 4.03 19.85
CA GLN A 35 -9.01 5.02 18.84
C GLN A 35 -7.78 5.55 18.08
N SER A 36 -6.65 5.74 18.77
CA SER A 36 -5.40 6.18 18.15
C SER A 36 -4.86 5.20 17.10
N THR A 37 -4.99 3.89 17.31
CA THR A 37 -4.58 2.89 16.33
C THR A 37 -5.49 2.91 15.11
N ILE A 38 -6.81 3.07 15.30
CA ILE A 38 -7.76 3.18 14.19
C ILE A 38 -7.50 4.44 13.37
N ASP A 39 -7.29 5.58 14.03
CA ASP A 39 -6.98 6.85 13.37
C ASP A 39 -5.67 6.78 12.58
N ARG A 40 -4.64 6.13 13.14
CA ARG A 40 -3.36 5.92 12.44
C ARG A 40 -3.51 4.98 11.24
N CYS A 41 -4.28 3.90 11.36
CA CYS A 41 -4.57 3.01 10.23
C CYS A 41 -5.29 3.75 9.10
N ALA A 42 -6.29 4.58 9.44
CA ALA A 42 -6.99 5.41 8.47
C ALA A 42 -6.06 6.43 7.79
N ALA A 43 -5.17 7.06 8.55
CA ALA A 43 -4.15 7.98 8.03
C ALA A 43 -3.21 7.26 7.05
N ILE A 44 -2.70 6.08 7.42
CA ILE A 44 -1.84 5.26 6.55
C ILE A 44 -2.55 4.90 5.24
N LEU A 45 -3.81 4.49 5.29
CA LEU A 45 -4.59 4.19 4.07
C LEU A 45 -4.74 5.43 3.16
N SER A 46 -4.94 6.61 3.75
CA SER A 46 -5.01 7.88 3.00
C SER A 46 -3.66 8.25 2.38
N GLU A 47 -2.56 8.09 3.13
CA GLU A 47 -1.19 8.30 2.64
C GLU A 47 -0.87 7.35 1.47
N LEU A 48 -1.23 6.07 1.57
CA LEU A 48 -1.06 5.08 0.50
C LEU A 48 -1.85 5.46 -0.77
N ASN A 49 -3.10 5.89 -0.63
CA ASN A 49 -3.90 6.38 -1.76
C ASN A 49 -3.27 7.63 -2.43
N SER A 50 -2.65 8.50 -1.63
CA SER A 50 -1.94 9.67 -2.13
C SER A 50 -0.69 9.26 -2.91
N ILE A 51 0.09 8.30 -2.40
CA ILE A 51 1.25 7.75 -3.13
C ILE A 51 0.82 7.09 -4.43
N ASP A 52 -0.26 6.30 -4.44
CA ASP A 52 -0.78 5.68 -5.67
C ASP A 52 -1.14 6.73 -6.72
N SER A 53 -1.75 7.84 -6.29
CA SER A 53 -2.09 8.96 -7.17
C SER A 53 -0.83 9.62 -7.76
N LEU A 54 0.21 9.84 -6.95
CA LEU A 54 1.49 10.38 -7.40
C LEU A 54 2.23 9.42 -8.36
N ILE A 55 2.16 8.11 -8.12
CA ILE A 55 2.73 7.10 -9.02
C ILE A 55 1.99 7.11 -10.37
N LYS A 56 0.65 7.19 -10.35
CA LYS A 56 -0.17 7.30 -11.56
C LYS A 56 0.15 8.58 -12.34
N GLU A 57 0.23 9.71 -11.66
CA GLU A 57 0.59 11.00 -12.27
C GLU A 57 1.99 10.95 -12.89
N ALA A 58 2.99 10.41 -12.20
CA ALA A 58 4.33 10.26 -12.72
C ALA A 58 4.37 9.37 -13.98
N ARG A 59 3.56 8.32 -14.02
CA ARG A 59 3.41 7.46 -15.21
C ARG A 59 2.80 8.22 -16.39
N ASP A 60 1.70 8.93 -16.15
CA ASP A 60 0.97 9.65 -17.19
C ASP A 60 1.82 10.83 -17.73
N ASN A 61 2.56 11.54 -16.87
CA ASN A 61 3.51 12.59 -17.26
C ASN A 61 4.73 12.06 -18.04
N SER A 62 5.22 10.86 -17.71
CA SER A 62 6.30 10.22 -18.48
C SER A 62 5.87 9.96 -19.92
N PHE A 63 4.65 9.48 -20.14
CA PHE A 63 4.08 9.23 -21.46
C PHE A 63 4.00 10.52 -22.30
N VAL A 64 3.57 11.64 -21.71
CA VAL A 64 3.49 12.95 -22.39
C VAL A 64 4.87 13.50 -22.73
N ARG A 65 5.89 13.28 -21.89
CA ARG A 65 7.25 13.80 -22.13
C ARG A 65 8.04 13.02 -23.18
N GLU A 66 7.86 11.70 -23.28
CA GLU A 66 8.44 10.91 -24.38
C GLU A 66 7.93 11.40 -25.75
N SER A 67 6.70 11.89 -25.83
CA SER A 67 6.17 12.55 -27.05
C SER A 67 6.88 13.87 -27.41
N ARG A 68 7.65 14.49 -26.50
CA ARG A 68 8.33 15.79 -26.69
C ARG A 68 9.87 15.69 -26.67
N ASN A 69 10.44 14.52 -26.92
CA ASN A 69 11.88 14.27 -27.13
C ASN A 69 12.84 14.67 -25.98
N THR A 70 12.34 14.92 -24.77
CA THR A 70 13.17 15.17 -23.57
C THR A 70 12.87 14.14 -22.50
N LYS A 71 13.83 13.22 -22.27
CA LYS A 71 13.68 12.08 -21.37
C LYS A 71 13.97 12.50 -19.92
N LEU A 72 12.98 13.00 -19.20
CA LEU A 72 13.12 13.18 -17.74
C LEU A 72 12.95 11.82 -17.05
N SER A 73 14.00 11.37 -16.37
CA SER A 73 14.00 10.10 -15.65
C SER A 73 13.25 10.23 -14.32
N TYR A 74 12.01 9.73 -14.28
CA TYR A 74 11.20 9.61 -13.06
C TYR A 74 11.51 8.36 -12.24
N ALA A 75 12.44 7.50 -12.70
CA ALA A 75 12.72 6.21 -12.08
C ALA A 75 13.10 6.33 -10.60
N ASN A 76 13.98 7.27 -10.25
CA ASN A 76 14.40 7.48 -8.86
C ASN A 76 13.24 7.96 -7.98
N HIS A 77 12.41 8.87 -8.49
CA HIS A 77 11.23 9.36 -7.77
C HIS A 77 10.22 8.23 -7.50
N LEU A 78 9.97 7.38 -8.51
CA LEU A 78 9.11 6.21 -8.38
C LEU A 78 9.67 5.18 -7.39
N ILE A 79 11.00 5.00 -7.34
CA ILE A 79 11.66 4.12 -6.35
C ILE A 79 11.44 4.64 -4.93
N HIS A 80 11.60 5.94 -4.71
CA HIS A 80 11.36 6.55 -3.39
C HIS A 80 9.90 6.40 -2.96
N LEU A 81 8.94 6.75 -3.83
CA LEU A 81 7.51 6.58 -3.55
C LEU A 81 7.14 5.13 -3.19
N ARG A 82 7.66 4.15 -3.94
CA ARG A 82 7.42 2.72 -3.65
C ARG A 82 8.06 2.26 -2.34
N SER A 83 9.23 2.78 -2.01
CA SER A 83 9.93 2.50 -0.75
C SER A 83 9.13 3.03 0.44
N ASP A 84 8.63 4.27 0.36
CA ASP A 84 7.83 4.86 1.42
C ASP A 84 6.48 4.16 1.58
N ALA A 85 5.81 3.83 0.46
CA ALA A 85 4.60 3.01 0.51
C ALA A 85 4.83 1.62 1.14
N THR A 86 5.99 1.01 0.89
CA THR A 86 6.37 -0.26 1.52
C THR A 86 6.55 -0.11 3.03
N LYS A 87 7.12 0.99 3.51
CA LYS A 87 7.23 1.25 4.96
C LYS A 87 5.86 1.41 5.59
N LEU A 88 4.97 2.16 4.94
CA LEU A 88 3.60 2.37 5.39
C LEU A 88 2.80 1.06 5.45
N LEU A 89 2.95 0.17 4.45
CA LEU A 89 2.35 -1.17 4.51
C LEU A 89 2.86 -1.99 5.70
N LYS A 90 4.17 -1.97 5.96
CA LYS A 90 4.75 -2.68 7.11
C LYS A 90 4.29 -2.09 8.45
N GLU A 91 4.15 -0.77 8.53
CA GLU A 91 3.61 -0.09 9.70
C GLU A 91 2.16 -0.52 9.95
N LEU A 92 1.32 -0.53 8.91
CA LEU A 92 -0.08 -0.99 8.99
C LEU A 92 -0.16 -2.44 9.50
N ALA A 93 0.65 -3.31 8.92
CA ALA A 93 0.74 -4.73 9.31
C ALA A 93 1.15 -4.89 10.78
N HIS A 94 2.18 -4.15 11.21
CA HIS A 94 2.65 -4.15 12.60
C HIS A 94 1.58 -3.63 13.58
N LEU A 95 0.88 -2.55 13.24
CA LEU A 95 -0.19 -1.99 14.10
C LEU A 95 -1.32 -2.99 14.35
N LEU A 96 -1.62 -3.82 13.35
CA LEU A 96 -2.69 -4.81 13.42
C LEU A 96 -2.22 -6.19 13.88
N SER A 97 -0.91 -6.38 14.04
CA SER A 97 -0.30 -7.71 14.30
C SER A 97 -0.68 -8.75 13.24
N ILE A 98 -0.69 -8.33 11.97
CA ILE A 98 -0.97 -9.15 10.79
C ILE A 98 0.25 -9.04 9.87
N ASP A 99 0.50 -10.05 9.04
CA ASP A 99 1.56 -10.00 8.03
C ASP A 99 1.13 -9.28 6.74
N VAL A 100 2.09 -8.95 5.89
CA VAL A 100 1.83 -8.46 4.53
C VAL A 100 1.91 -9.66 3.58
N GLU A 101 0.76 -10.11 3.08
CA GLU A 101 0.67 -11.23 2.13
C GLU A 101 1.32 -10.89 0.79
N TYR A 102 1.00 -9.70 0.27
CA TYR A 102 1.55 -9.24 -1.01
C TYR A 102 1.78 -7.73 -0.99
N ASN A 103 3.04 -7.34 -1.23
CA ASN A 103 3.41 -5.94 -1.36
C ASN A 103 3.46 -5.53 -2.84
N ARG A 104 2.40 -4.84 -3.30
CA ARG A 104 2.27 -4.31 -4.67
C ARG A 104 3.34 -3.28 -5.08
N TYR A 105 4.07 -2.70 -4.13
CA TYR A 105 5.09 -1.67 -4.38
C TYR A 105 6.48 -2.25 -4.60
N LEU A 106 6.71 -3.49 -4.18
CA LEU A 106 7.89 -4.25 -4.58
C LEU A 106 7.68 -4.65 -6.04
N GLY A 107 8.26 -3.87 -6.96
CA GLY A 107 8.26 -4.23 -8.36
C GLY A 107 8.74 -5.68 -8.52
N HIS A 108 8.02 -6.48 -9.31
CA HIS A 108 8.51 -7.80 -9.68
C HIS A 108 9.96 -7.63 -10.14
N ARG A 109 10.90 -8.21 -9.40
CA ARG A 109 12.17 -8.60 -10.02
C ARG A 109 11.74 -9.57 -11.10
N GLN A 110 11.65 -9.08 -12.35
CA GLN A 110 11.66 -9.97 -13.50
C GLN A 110 12.98 -10.73 -13.36
N TYR A 111 12.93 -11.92 -12.77
CA TYR A 111 13.92 -12.93 -13.05
C TYR A 111 13.73 -13.23 -14.53
N ASN A 112 14.51 -12.54 -15.36
CA ASN A 112 14.72 -12.91 -16.75
C ASN A 112 15.39 -14.29 -16.74
N TYR A 113 14.58 -15.35 -16.78
CA TYR A 113 15.02 -16.62 -17.31
C TYR A 113 14.92 -16.50 -18.83
N TRP A 114 16.04 -16.13 -19.46
CA TRP A 114 16.33 -16.34 -20.88
C TRP A 114 17.57 -17.22 -20.95
#